data_AF-X1VLF7-F1
#
_entry.id   AF-X1VLF7-F1
#
_cell.length_a   1.000
_cell.length_b   1.000
_cell.length_c   1.000
_cell.angle_alpha   90.00
_cell.angle_beta   90.00
_cell.angle_gamma   90.00
#
_symmetry.space_group_name_H-M   'P 1'
#
loop_
_entity.id
_entity.type
_entity.pdbx_description
1 polymer ?
#
loop_
_entity_poly.entity_id
_entity_poly.type
_entity_poly.pdbx_seq_one_letter_code
_entity_poly.pdbx_strand_id
1 'polypeptide(L)'
;ARVAPFARYSRGFVYVAKRIQEVAKSVGLKEVSSGPNLSILEPYDQGVFYGSRAIGRLSVACDIQLYLDLVGYRGRGEESANFLLKQRIEPRW
;
A
#
# COMPACT_ATOMS: atom_id res chain seq x y z
N ALA A 1 0.56 8.14 -7.42
CA ALA A 1 -0.16 9.43 -7.57
C ALA A 1 -0.79 10.04 -6.29
N ARG A 2 -1.06 9.33 -5.17
CA ARG A 2 -1.70 9.95 -3.97
C ARG A 2 -0.74 10.45 -2.88
N VAL A 3 0.41 9.78 -2.72
CA VAL A 3 1.47 10.18 -1.78
C VAL A 3 2.74 10.56 -2.53
N ALA A 4 3.16 9.76 -3.51
CA ALA A 4 4.12 10.14 -4.53
C ALA A 4 3.35 10.50 -5.83
N PRO A 5 3.29 11.77 -6.26
CA PRO A 5 2.49 12.22 -7.41
C PRO A 5 2.99 11.66 -8.75
N PHE A 6 4.31 11.49 -8.90
CA PHE A 6 4.97 10.95 -10.10
C PHE A 6 4.91 9.41 -10.20
N ALA A 7 4.53 8.72 -9.12
CA ALA A 7 4.46 7.26 -9.12
C ALA A 7 3.30 6.77 -10.01
N ARG A 8 3.65 6.16 -11.15
CA ARG A 8 2.75 5.38 -12.00
C ARG A 8 2.64 3.96 -11.45
N TYR A 9 1.53 3.66 -10.79
CA TYR A 9 1.24 2.33 -10.27
C TYR A 9 0.48 1.53 -11.33
N SER A 10 1.05 0.41 -11.77
CA SER A 10 0.33 -0.61 -12.56
C SER A 10 -0.38 -1.64 -11.67
N ARG A 11 -0.16 -1.58 -10.35
CA ARG A 11 -0.64 -2.53 -9.35
C ARG A 11 -0.96 -1.84 -8.04
N GLY A 12 -2.10 -2.17 -7.42
CA GLY A 12 -2.50 -1.72 -6.09
C GLY A 12 -2.26 -2.80 -5.03
N PHE A 13 -2.02 -2.37 -3.79
CA PHE A 13 -1.94 -3.25 -2.62
C PHE A 13 -2.91 -2.75 -1.56
N VAL A 14 -3.64 -3.67 -0.92
CA VAL A 14 -4.60 -3.36 0.14
C VAL A 14 -4.45 -4.35 1.28
N TYR A 15 -4.37 -3.86 2.50
CA TYR A 15 -4.42 -4.68 3.70
C TYR A 15 -5.87 -4.93 4.11
N VAL A 16 -6.18 -6.18 4.43
CA VAL A 16 -7.48 -6.59 4.98
C VAL A 16 -7.21 -7.46 6.19
N ALA A 17 -7.67 -7.01 7.36
CA ALA A 17 -7.34 -7.64 8.63
C ALA A 17 -7.87 -9.08 8.78
N LYS A 18 -9.06 -9.36 8.22
CA LYS A 18 -9.70 -10.68 8.26
C LYS A 18 -10.62 -10.85 7.05
N ARG A 19 -10.94 -12.11 6.72
CA ARG A 19 -11.98 -12.47 5.73
C ARG A 19 -11.69 -11.94 4.31
N ILE A 20 -10.43 -12.04 3.88
CA ILE A 20 -9.97 -11.59 2.55
C ILE A 20 -10.88 -12.09 1.43
N GLN A 21 -11.28 -13.35 1.48
CA GLN A 21 -12.13 -13.97 0.46
C GLN A 21 -13.55 -13.39 0.41
N GLU A 22 -14.15 -13.08 1.57
CA GLU A 22 -15.47 -12.44 1.63
C GLU A 22 -15.39 -11.00 1.08
N VAL A 23 -14.35 -10.26 1.47
CA VAL A 23 -14.12 -8.90 0.97
C VAL A 23 -13.92 -8.93 -0.54
N ALA A 24 -13.05 -9.80 -1.05
CA ALA A 24 -12.77 -9.93 -2.47
C ALA A 24 -14.04 -10.24 -3.28
N LYS A 25 -14.88 -11.17 -2.80
CA LYS A 25 -16.17 -11.49 -3.43
C LYS A 25 -17.14 -10.31 -3.40
N SER A 26 -17.24 -9.60 -2.27
CA SER A 26 -18.17 -8.48 -2.11
C SER A 26 -17.94 -7.32 -3.08
N VAL A 27 -16.68 -7.13 -3.50
CA VAL A 27 -16.29 -6.11 -4.49
C VAL A 27 -16.07 -6.68 -5.90
N GLY A 28 -16.44 -7.94 -6.14
CA GLY A 28 -16.38 -8.57 -7.46
C GLY A 28 -14.96 -8.81 -7.98
N LEU A 29 -13.98 -8.99 -7.10
CA LEU A 29 -12.61 -9.31 -7.51
C LEU A 29 -12.49 -10.75 -7.99
N LYS A 30 -11.66 -10.94 -9.02
CA LYS A 30 -11.31 -12.24 -9.57
C LYS A 30 -9.89 -12.62 -9.16
N GLU A 31 -9.73 -13.78 -8.55
CA GLU A 31 -8.42 -14.33 -8.24
C GLU A 31 -7.70 -14.77 -9.52
N VAL A 32 -6.42 -14.43 -9.63
CA VAL A 32 -5.56 -14.74 -10.78
C VAL A 32 -4.20 -15.22 -10.31
N SER A 33 -3.62 -16.19 -11.02
CA SER A 33 -2.31 -16.76 -10.70
C SER A 33 -1.13 -15.93 -11.21
N SER A 34 -1.36 -14.99 -12.12
CA SER A 34 -0.31 -14.13 -12.70
C SER A 34 -0.86 -12.76 -13.07
N GLY A 35 -0.01 -11.74 -12.93
CA GLY A 35 -0.32 -10.37 -13.31
C GLY A 35 -1.53 -9.74 -12.61
N PRO A 36 -1.72 -9.89 -11.28
CA PRO A 36 -2.83 -9.21 -10.60
C PRO A 36 -2.69 -7.70 -10.76
N ASN A 37 -3.79 -6.97 -10.89
CA ASN A 37 -3.83 -5.50 -10.82
C ASN A 37 -4.03 -4.99 -9.39
N LEU A 38 -4.49 -5.86 -8.49
CA LEU A 38 -4.71 -5.61 -7.08
C LEU A 38 -4.27 -6.83 -6.28
N SER A 39 -3.47 -6.62 -5.25
CA SER A 39 -3.08 -7.65 -4.28
C SER A 39 -3.68 -7.32 -2.92
N ILE A 40 -4.41 -8.27 -2.35
CA ILE A 40 -4.94 -8.18 -0.99
C ILE A 40 -4.02 -8.95 -0.07
N LEU A 41 -3.58 -8.30 1.01
CA LEU A 41 -2.61 -8.85 1.95
C LEU A 41 -3.26 -8.97 3.33
N GLU A 42 -3.04 -10.10 3.99
CA GLU A 42 -3.25 -10.22 5.42
C GLU A 42 -2.02 -9.62 6.11
N PRO A 43 -2.18 -8.59 6.95
CA PRO A 43 -1.04 -8.02 7.67
C PRO A 43 -0.56 -9.00 8.76
N TYR A 44 0.75 -9.04 8.99
CA TYR A 44 1.34 -9.85 10.06
C TYR A 44 0.77 -9.47 11.44
N ASP A 45 0.57 -8.17 11.67
CA ASP A 45 -0.01 -7.62 12.89
C ASP A 45 -0.85 -6.37 12.60
N GLN A 46 -1.61 -5.89 13.59
CA GLN A 46 -2.49 -4.73 13.43
C GLN A 46 -1.75 -3.39 13.32
N GLY A 47 -0.46 -3.35 13.63
CA GLY A 47 0.41 -2.18 13.55
C GLY A 47 0.54 -1.63 12.14
N VAL A 48 0.29 -2.43 11.10
CA VAL A 48 0.22 -1.97 9.70
C VAL A 48 -0.87 -0.89 9.51
N PHE A 49 -1.91 -0.90 10.36
CA PHE A 49 -2.97 0.11 10.36
C PHE A 49 -2.66 1.32 11.25
N TYR A 50 -1.62 1.26 12.08
CA TYR A 50 -1.24 2.34 12.99
C TYR A 50 -0.83 3.60 12.21
N GLY A 51 -1.38 4.75 12.63
CA GLY A 51 -1.12 6.03 11.96
C GLY A 51 -1.63 6.08 10.52
N SER A 52 -2.53 5.17 10.11
CA SER A 52 -3.24 5.28 8.84
C SER A 52 -4.06 6.57 8.79
N ARG A 53 -4.20 7.12 7.60
CA ARG A 53 -4.87 8.41 7.37
C ARG A 53 -5.83 8.32 6.20
N ALA A 54 -6.94 9.05 6.31
CA ALA A 54 -7.88 9.20 5.22
C ALA A 54 -7.30 10.15 4.16
N ILE A 55 -7.18 9.68 2.91
CA ILE A 55 -6.90 10.51 1.75
C ILE A 55 -8.07 10.36 0.78
N GLY A 56 -8.98 11.33 0.80
CA GLY A 56 -10.26 11.23 0.10
C GLY A 56 -11.12 10.11 0.70
N ARG A 57 -11.51 9.14 -0.12
CA ARG A 57 -12.32 7.97 0.30
C ARG A 57 -11.50 6.74 0.68
N LEU A 58 -10.17 6.84 0.67
CA LEU A 58 -9.27 5.73 0.93
C LEU A 58 -8.57 5.90 2.27
N SER A 59 -8.49 4.82 3.04
CA SER A 59 -7.55 4.72 4.15
C SER A 59 -6.17 4.34 3.61
N VAL A 60 -5.17 5.16 3.90
CA VAL A 60 -3.80 5.00 3.42
C VAL A 60 -2.90 4.76 4.61
N ALA A 61 -2.03 3.76 4.53
CA ALA A 61 -1.06 3.43 5.57
C ALA A 61 -0.13 4.63 5.87
N CYS A 62 0.49 4.62 7.05
CA CYS A 62 1.41 5.69 7.45
C CYS A 62 2.64 5.76 6.51
N ASP A 63 3.32 6.90 6.50
CA ASP A 63 4.45 7.13 5.59
C ASP A 63 5.59 6.10 5.81
N ILE A 64 5.77 5.60 7.05
CA ILE A 64 6.76 4.55 7.39
C ILE A 64 6.36 3.20 6.78
N GLN A 65 5.10 2.77 6.94
CA GLN A 65 4.63 1.51 6.36
C GLN A 65 4.73 1.53 4.84
N LEU A 66 4.30 2.65 4.22
CA LEU A 66 4.41 2.82 2.76
C LEU A 66 5.86 2.73 2.27
N TYR A 67 6.81 3.27 3.04
CA TYR A 67 8.24 3.15 2.72
C TYR A 67 8.69 1.68 2.76
N LEU A 68 8.37 0.95 3.83
CA LEU A 68 8.73 -0.47 3.98
C LEU A 68 8.14 -1.33 2.86
N ASP A 69 6.87 -1.10 2.51
CA ASP A 69 6.18 -1.83 1.44
C ASP A 69 6.85 -1.59 0.07
N LEU A 70 7.27 -0.35 -0.20
CA LEU A 70 7.92 0.03 -1.45
C LEU A 70 9.35 -0.48 -1.56
N VAL A 71 10.11 -0.50 -0.45
CA VAL A 71 11.47 -1.08 -0.41
C VAL A 71 11.42 -2.59 -0.56
N GLY A 72 10.44 -3.26 0.06
CA GLY A 72 10.25 -4.70 -0.07
C GLY A 72 9.87 -5.15 -1.48
N TYR A 73 9.21 -4.28 -2.25
CA TYR A 73 8.76 -4.60 -3.61
C TYR A 73 9.81 -4.28 -4.67
N ARG A 74 10.68 -5.26 -4.96
CA ARG A 74 11.76 -5.15 -5.96
C ARG A 74 11.22 -4.72 -7.34
N GLY A 75 11.73 -3.61 -7.85
CA GLY A 75 11.73 -3.30 -9.29
C GLY A 75 11.07 -1.98 -9.71
N ARG A 76 10.22 -1.35 -8.90
CA ARG A 76 9.63 -0.01 -9.22
C ARG A 76 9.26 0.85 -8.00
N GLY A 77 9.43 0.35 -6.78
CA GLY A 77 9.08 1.08 -5.56
C GLY A 77 10.15 2.07 -5.09
N GLU A 78 11.40 1.91 -5.55
CA GLU A 78 12.57 2.56 -4.96
C GLU A 78 12.55 4.10 -5.07
N GLU A 79 12.20 4.66 -6.23
CA GLU A 79 12.07 6.12 -6.36
C GLU A 79 10.94 6.68 -5.48
N SER A 80 9.83 5.95 -5.36
CA SER A 80 8.72 6.34 -4.49
C SER A 80 9.08 6.22 -3.01
N ALA A 81 9.84 5.17 -2.65
CA ALA A 81 10.38 4.97 -1.31
C ALA A 81 11.36 6.08 -0.93
N ASN A 82 12.31 6.39 -1.82
CA ASN A 82 13.27 7.48 -1.62
C ASN A 82 12.57 8.83 -1.45
N PHE A 83 11.53 9.10 -2.23
CA PHE A 83 10.73 10.31 -2.02
C PHE A 83 10.03 10.33 -0.67
N LEU A 84 9.40 9.23 -0.25
CA LEU A 84 8.78 9.15 1.08
C LEU A 84 9.81 9.43 2.17
N LEU A 85 10.98 8.80 2.06
CA LEU A 85 12.09 8.98 2.99
C LEU A 85 12.50 10.45 3.07
N LYS A 86 12.90 11.04 1.94
CA LYS A 86 13.44 12.41 1.88
C LYS A 86 12.42 13.51 2.18
N GLN A 87 11.18 13.34 1.73
CA GLN A 87 10.21 14.45 1.71
C GLN A 87 9.12 14.33 2.77
N ARG A 88 8.93 13.16 3.39
CA ARG A 88 7.83 12.94 4.36
C ARG A 88 8.31 12.43 5.69
N ILE A 89 9.35 11.60 5.69
CA ILE A 89 9.85 10.93 6.88
C ILE A 89 10.98 11.76 7.54
N GLU A 90 12.08 12.02 6.82
CA GLU A 90 13.23 12.79 7.34
C GLU A 90 12.86 14.16 7.95
N PRO A 91 11.95 14.98 7.37
CA PRO A 91 11.61 16.29 7.94
C PRO A 91 10.84 16.24 9.27
N ARG A 92 10.43 15.06 9.73
CA ARG A 92 9.60 14.86 10.93
C ARG A 92 10.33 14.11 12.05
N TRP A 93 11.63 13.82 11.84
CA TRP A 93 12.54 13.23 12.82
C TRP A 93 13.07 14.31 13.76
#